data_AF-A0A3D6CZQ5-F1
#
_entry.id   AF-A0A3D6CZQ5-F1
#
_cell.length_a   1.000
_cell.length_b   1.000
_cell.length_c   1.000
_cell.angle_alpha   90.00
_cell.angle_beta   90.00
_cell.angle_gamma   90.00
#
_symmetry.space_group_name_H-M   'P 1'
#
loop_
_entity.id
_entity.type
_entity.pdbx_description
1 polymer ?
#
loop_
_entity_poly.entity_id
_entity_poly.type
_entity_poly.pdbx_seq_one_letter_code
_entity_poly.pdbx_strand_id
1 'polypeptide(L)' 'MPLIQLWQEDTQPPVNLIVTPHTAFYSDAGLLEMRTKAAMELKRILSGQKPKNCVNIEFLR' A
#
# COMPACT_ATOMS: atom_id res chain seq x y z
N MET A 1 -17.10 1.01 -12.66
CA MET A 1 -16.73 1.71 -11.40
C MET A 1 -17.33 3.10 -11.48
N PRO A 2 -18.34 3.44 -10.66
CA PRO A 2 -19.13 4.67 -10.85
C PRO A 2 -18.29 5.95 -10.91
N LEU A 3 -17.24 6.06 -10.10
CA LEU A 3 -16.35 7.22 -10.09
C LEU A 3 -15.46 7.33 -11.34
N ILE A 4 -15.06 6.20 -11.94
CA ILE A 4 -14.31 6.21 -13.21
C ILE A 4 -15.23 6.61 -14.36
N GLN A 5 -16.46 6.11 -14.36
CA GLN A 5 -17.44 6.47 -15.38
C GLN A 5 -17.73 7.97 -15.31
N LEU A 6 -18.00 8.50 -14.10
CA LEU A 6 -18.18 9.94 -13.88
C LEU A 6 -16.95 10.77 -14.30
N TRP A 7 -15.73 10.28 -14.03
CA TRP A 7 -14.49 10.95 -14.46
C TRP A 7 -14.30 10.95 -16.00
N GLN A 8 -14.87 9.96 -16.71
CA GLN A 8 -14.79 9.82 -18.17
C GLN A 8 -15.89 10.60 -18.91
N GLU A 9 -16.92 11.05 -18.21
CA GLU A 9 -18.04 11.81 -18.81
C GLU A 9 -17.61 13.23 -19.19
N ASP A 10 -18.04 13.68 -20.37
CA ASP A 10 -17.82 15.05 -20.85
C ASP A 10 -18.91 15.99 -20.30
N THR A 11 -18.78 16.37 -19.03
CA THR A 11 -19.72 17.26 -18.33
C THR A 11 -19.29 18.73 -18.43
N GLN A 12 -20.26 19.66 -18.41
CA GLN A 12 -20.00 21.10 -18.34
C GLN A 12 -20.69 21.74 -17.11
N PRO A 13 -19.94 22.20 -16.09
CA PRO A 13 -18.47 22.16 -15.99
C PRO A 13 -17.94 20.73 -15.80
N PRO A 14 -16.62 20.50 -16.03
CA PRO A 14 -15.99 19.23 -15.73
C PRO A 14 -16.19 18.84 -14.27
N VAL A 15 -16.33 17.54 -14.01
CA VAL A 15 -16.42 17.03 -12.63
C VAL A 15 -15.16 17.36 -11.84
N ASN A 16 -15.31 17.85 -10.62
CA ASN A 16 -14.21 18.15 -9.72
C ASN A 16 -13.73 16.87 -9.00
N LEU A 17 -13.00 16.02 -9.73
CA LEU A 17 -12.55 14.72 -9.25
C LEU A 17 -11.12 14.41 -9.73
N ILE A 18 -10.25 14.03 -8.78
CA ILE A 18 -8.90 13.51 -9.07
C ILE A 18 -8.88 12.02 -8.73
N VAL A 19 -8.39 11.21 -9.67
CA VAL A 19 -8.23 9.76 -9.50
C VAL A 19 -6.75 9.39 -9.65
N THR A 20 -6.20 8.68 -8.67
CA THR A 20 -4.83 8.14 -8.74
C THR A 20 -4.88 6.61 -8.87
N PRO A 21 -4.08 5.97 -9.74
CA PRO A 21 -4.12 4.52 -9.95
C PRO A 21 -3.36 3.79 -8.84
N HIS A 22 -3.81 3.93 -7.59
CA HIS A 22 -3.17 3.35 -6.40
C HIS A 22 -1.69 3.73 -6.24
N THR A 23 -1.35 4.99 -6.52
CA THR A 23 0.04 5.49 -6.50
C THR A 23 0.47 6.14 -5.19
N ALA A 24 -0.29 5.97 -4.10
CA ALA A 24 -0.03 6.62 -2.81
C ALA A 24 1.39 6.36 -2.27
N PHE A 25 1.97 5.19 -2.58
CA PHE A 25 3.32 4.79 -2.17
C PHE A 25 4.30 4.64 -3.34
N TYR A 26 3.91 5.06 -4.55
CA TYR A 26 4.72 4.85 -5.75
C TYR A 26 5.87 5.86 -5.84
N SER A 27 7.04 5.45 -5.34
CA SER A 27 8.31 6.16 -5.47
C SER A 27 9.47 5.16 -5.29
N ASP A 28 10.65 5.49 -5.79
CA ASP A 28 11.84 4.63 -5.60
C ASP A 28 12.15 4.41 -4.11
N ALA A 29 12.01 5.47 -3.30
CA ALA A 29 12.19 5.41 -1.86
C ALA A 29 11.15 4.51 -1.18
N GLY A 30 9.87 4.66 -1.52
CA GLY A 30 8.79 3.83 -0.97
C GLY A 30 8.95 2.36 -1.35
N LEU A 31 9.32 2.07 -2.60
CA LEU A 31 9.58 0.70 -3.06
C LEU A 31 10.74 0.07 -2.30
N LEU A 32 11.86 0.79 -2.16
CA LEU A 32 13.01 0.32 -1.40
C LEU A 32 12.64 0.06 0.07
N GLU A 33 11.98 1.02 0.71
CA GLU A 33 11.60 0.92 2.13
C GLU A 33 10.70 -0.28 2.40
N MET A 34 9.64 -0.46 1.62
CA MET A 34 8.69 -1.57 1.81
C MET A 34 9.37 -2.93 1.62
N ARG A 35 10.19 -3.07 0.56
CA ARG A 35 10.90 -4.32 0.27
C ARG A 35 11.94 -4.65 1.35
N THR A 36 12.70 -3.63 1.79
CA THR A 36 13.69 -3.80 2.86
C THR A 36 13.01 -4.19 4.17
N LYS A 37 11.91 -3.53 4.55
CA LYS A 37 11.17 -3.89 5.77
C LYS A 37 10.67 -5.33 5.72
N ALA A 38 10.07 -5.76 4.62
CA ALA A 38 9.59 -7.13 4.48
C ALA A 38 10.72 -8.17 4.60
N ALA A 39 11.84 -7.97 3.89
CA ALA A 39 12.98 -8.88 3.95
C ALA A 39 13.64 -8.93 5.35
N MET A 40 13.78 -7.77 5.99
CA MET A 40 14.32 -7.66 7.34
C MET A 40 13.41 -8.32 8.38
N GLU A 41 12.10 -8.28 8.17
CA GLU A 41 11.14 -8.91 9.06
C GLU A 41 11.16 -10.44 8.94
N LEU A 42 11.30 -10.98 7.72
CA LEU A 42 11.56 -12.40 7.53
C LEU A 42 12.85 -12.84 8.23
N LYS A 43 13.96 -12.10 8.02
CA LYS A 43 15.23 -12.37 8.69
C LYS A 43 15.09 -12.37 10.21
N ARG A 44 14.34 -11.41 10.76
CA ARG A 44 14.06 -11.29 12.20
C ARG A 44 13.44 -12.57 12.76
N ILE A 45 12.37 -13.04 12.13
CA ILE A 45 11.67 -14.27 12.53
C ILE A 45 12.57 -15.48 12.41
N LEU A 46 13.25 -15.65 11.27
CA LEU A 46 14.17 -16.78 11.06
C LEU A 46 15.34 -16.80 12.04
N SER A 47 15.69 -15.64 12.62
CA SER A 47 16.71 -15.53 13.66
C SER A 47 16.16 -15.70 15.09
N GLY A 48 14.92 -16.16 15.25
CA GLY A 48 14.28 -16.38 16.55
C GLY A 48 13.83 -15.12 17.28
N GLN A 49 13.81 -13.97 16.62
CA GLN A 49 13.34 -12.71 17.22
C GLN A 49 11.83 -12.55 17.01
N LYS A 50 11.16 -11.87 17.96
CA LYS A 50 9.72 -11.56 17.84
C LYS A 50 9.45 -10.62 16.65
N PRO A 51 8.32 -10.76 15.95
CA PRO A 51 8.00 -9.89 14.84
C PRO A 51 7.69 -8.45 15.31
N LYS A 52 7.95 -7.48 14.44
CA LYS A 52 7.51 -6.08 14.56
C LYS A 52 6.22 -5.87 13.79
N ASN A 53 5.34 -5.01 14.32
CA ASN A 53 4.07 -4.64 13.69
C ASN A 53 3.20 -5.86 13.28
N CYS A 54 3.26 -6.95 14.06
CA CYS A 54 2.44 -8.13 13.80
C CYS A 54 0.97 -7.76 14.04
N VAL A 55 0.14 -7.93 13.01
CA VAL A 55 -1.29 -7.62 13.05
C VAL A 55 -2.07 -8.75 13.72
N ASN A 56 -1.63 -9.98 13.50
CA ASN A 56 -2.33 -11.21 13.82
C ASN A 56 -1.58 -12.01 14.90
N ILE A 57 -1.34 -11.33 16.04
CA ILE A 57 -0.52 -11.81 17.16
C ILE A 57 -1.04 -13.12 17.75
N GLU A 58 -2.36 -13.34 17.67
CA GLU A 58 -3.04 -14.55 18.15
C GLU A 58 -2.54 -15.85 17.51
N PHE A 59 -1.89 -15.77 16.34
CA PHE A 59 -1.32 -16.93 15.63
C PHE A 59 0.15 -17.20 15.96
N LEU A 60 0.81 -16.40 16.81
CA LEU A 60 2.23 -16.60 17.17
C LEU A 60 2.44 -17.64 18.29
N ARG A 61 1.48 -18.55 18.48
CA ARG A 61 1.53 -19.60 19.51
C ARG A 61 2.32 -20.82 19.06
#